data_AF-A0A2K9HHF7-F1
#
_entry.id   AF-A0A2K9HHF7-F1
#
_cell.length_a   1.000
_cell.length_b   1.000
_cell.length_c   1.000
_cell.angle_alpha   90.00
_cell.angle_beta   90.00
_cell.angle_gamma   90.00
#
_symmetry.space_group_name_H-M   'P 1'
#
loop_
_entity.id
_entity.type
_entity.pdbx_description
1 polymer ?
#
loop_
_entity_poly.entity_id
_entity_poly.type
_entity_poly.pdbx_seq_one_letter_code
_entity_poly.pdbx_strand_id
1 'polypeptide(L)'
;MSVILIIVDIIFFLGAAFNIYWQSQIEIKSIYKVSSLIFAAFIGAWLLFAPTDQLSYIIMVALFMLLNIMNGVGGIGSKKIVINGFYSGVLDYSQIIHVTLIPIELQGSKPKVAVIFNTKRPQQVEMNFNASYKDIQKFLDKKLSNEVSVEVGQI
;
A
#
# COMPACT_ATOMS: atom_id res chain seq x y z
N MET A 1 25.75 -16.87 13.63
CA MET A 1 25.28 -15.67 12.90
C MET A 1 24.22 -15.99 11.85
N SER A 2 24.22 -17.17 11.20
CA SER A 2 23.26 -17.54 10.14
C SER A 2 21.83 -17.82 10.58
N VAL A 3 21.60 -18.30 11.81
CA VAL A 3 20.24 -18.64 12.31
C VAL A 3 19.31 -17.43 12.34
N ILE A 4 19.82 -16.26 12.74
CA ILE A 4 19.03 -15.02 12.76
C ILE A 4 18.58 -14.65 11.35
N LEU A 5 19.48 -14.74 10.37
CA LEU A 5 19.15 -14.43 8.98
C LEU A 5 18.09 -15.39 8.42
N ILE A 6 18.19 -16.68 8.73
CA ILE A 6 17.16 -17.66 8.34
C ILE A 6 15.79 -17.31 8.94
N ILE A 7 15.76 -16.91 10.22
CA ILE A 7 14.49 -16.48 10.85
C ILE A 7 13.93 -15.23 10.16
N VAL A 8 14.78 -14.25 9.84
CA VAL A 8 14.39 -13.05 9.10
C VAL A 8 13.86 -13.39 7.71
N ASP A 9 14.52 -14.30 6.98
CA ASP A 9 14.09 -14.77 5.67
C ASP A 9 12.69 -15.39 5.72
N ILE A 10 12.43 -16.24 6.72
CA ILE A 10 11.11 -16.84 6.94
C ILE A 10 10.06 -15.75 7.18
N ILE A 11 10.36 -14.76 8.02
CA ILE A 11 9.45 -13.64 8.29
C ILE A 11 9.18 -12.85 7.01
N PHE A 12 10.21 -12.51 6.24
CA PHE A 12 10.03 -11.75 5.01
C PHE A 12 9.27 -12.53 3.94
N PHE A 13 9.53 -13.83 3.82
CA PHE A 13 8.82 -14.70 2.91
C PHE A 13 7.32 -14.79 3.26
N LEU A 14 7.01 -14.99 4.55
CA LEU A 14 5.62 -14.95 5.03
C LEU A 14 4.97 -13.59 4.79
N GLY A 15 5.71 -12.50 5.00
CA GLY A 15 5.26 -11.15 4.67
C GLY A 15 4.96 -10.96 3.19
N ALA A 16 5.76 -11.54 2.30
CA ALA A 16 5.56 -11.45 0.86
C ALA A 16 4.30 -12.25 0.45
N ALA A 17 4.15 -13.48 0.98
CA ALA A 17 2.95 -14.29 0.77
C ALA A 17 1.68 -13.58 1.27
N PHE A 18 1.74 -12.97 2.46
CA PHE A 18 0.66 -12.16 3.01
C PHE A 18 0.29 -10.99 2.10
N ASN A 19 1.28 -10.26 1.58
CA ASN A 19 1.05 -9.17 0.63
C ASN A 19 0.42 -9.68 -0.67
N ILE A 20 0.92 -10.78 -1.26
CA ILE A 20 0.33 -11.36 -2.49
C ILE A 20 -1.15 -11.68 -2.26
N TYR A 21 -1.48 -12.35 -1.14
CA TYR A 21 -2.85 -12.73 -0.82
C TYR A 21 -3.79 -11.52 -0.78
N TRP A 22 -3.40 -10.44 -0.10
CA TRP A 22 -4.25 -9.26 0.01
C TRP A 22 -4.25 -8.41 -1.26
N GLN A 23 -3.11 -8.29 -1.94
CA GLN A 23 -3.00 -7.56 -3.20
C GLN A 23 -3.82 -8.23 -4.31
N SER A 24 -3.97 -9.56 -4.28
CA SER A 24 -4.83 -10.29 -5.23
C SER A 24 -6.33 -9.98 -5.06
N GLN A 25 -6.73 -9.48 -3.90
CA GLN A 25 -8.12 -9.11 -3.59
C GLN A 25 -8.43 -7.65 -3.88
N ILE A 26 -7.48 -6.88 -4.42
CA ILE A 26 -7.68 -5.49 -4.82
C ILE A 26 -8.61 -5.43 -6.03
N GLU A 27 -9.74 -4.75 -5.89
CA GLU A 27 -10.68 -4.50 -6.98
C GLU A 27 -10.36 -3.19 -7.69
N ILE A 28 -10.02 -2.13 -6.91
CA ILE A 28 -9.60 -0.84 -7.45
C ILE A 28 -8.16 -0.57 -7.04
N LYS A 29 -7.24 -0.65 -8.00
CA LYS A 29 -5.81 -0.41 -7.78
C LYS A 29 -5.53 1.07 -7.59
N SER A 30 -4.78 1.41 -6.55
CA SER A 30 -4.23 2.75 -6.40
C SER A 30 -3.08 2.97 -7.38
N ILE A 31 -2.74 4.23 -7.62
CA ILE A 31 -1.46 4.61 -8.22
C ILE A 31 -0.33 4.07 -7.34
N TYR A 32 0.69 3.50 -7.98
CA TYR A 32 1.84 2.93 -7.29
C TYR A 32 2.63 4.01 -6.55
N LYS A 33 3.00 3.74 -5.30
CA LYS A 33 3.75 4.69 -4.46
C LYS A 33 5.24 4.62 -4.77
N VAL A 34 5.68 5.50 -5.68
CA VAL A 34 7.08 5.53 -6.17
C VAL A 34 8.10 5.71 -5.05
N SER A 35 7.74 6.37 -3.93
CA SER A 35 8.62 6.51 -2.78
C SER A 35 9.09 5.16 -2.21
N SER A 36 8.26 4.10 -2.28
CA SER A 36 8.66 2.76 -1.87
C SER A 36 9.75 2.18 -2.77
N LEU A 37 9.70 2.46 -4.08
CA LEU A 37 10.73 2.03 -5.03
C LEU A 37 12.05 2.79 -4.82
N ILE A 38 11.97 4.11 -4.60
CA ILE A 38 13.14 4.93 -4.29
C ILE A 38 13.82 4.44 -3.02
N PHE A 39 13.04 4.14 -1.97
CA PHE A 39 13.55 3.58 -0.74
C PHE A 39 14.19 2.20 -0.93
N ALA A 40 13.53 1.31 -1.68
CA ALA A 40 14.10 0.01 -2.03
C ALA A 40 15.44 0.17 -2.74
N ALA A 41 15.54 1.04 -3.75
CA ALA A 41 16.77 1.28 -4.48
C ALA A 41 17.89 1.81 -3.57
N PHE A 42 17.58 2.77 -2.69
CA PHE A 42 18.56 3.37 -1.78
C PHE A 42 19.10 2.35 -0.76
N ILE A 43 18.21 1.65 -0.06
CA ILE A 43 18.61 0.65 0.93
C ILE A 43 19.23 -0.58 0.26
N GLY A 44 18.70 -1.00 -0.90
CA GLY A 44 19.26 -2.10 -1.68
C GLY A 44 20.69 -1.81 -2.13
N ALA A 45 20.96 -0.61 -2.65
CA ALA A 45 22.32 -0.21 -3.00
C ALA A 45 23.26 -0.24 -1.79
N TRP A 46 22.78 0.19 -0.61
CA TRP A 46 23.57 0.12 0.62
C TRP A 46 23.84 -1.33 1.06
N LEU A 47 22.82 -2.20 1.06
CA LEU A 47 22.96 -3.61 1.43
C LEU A 47 23.88 -4.40 0.49
N LEU A 48 23.99 -3.97 -0.77
CA LEU A 48 24.84 -4.57 -1.79
C LEU A 48 26.26 -3.98 -1.83
N PHE A 49 26.56 -2.94 -1.04
CA PHE A 49 27.87 -2.26 -1.05
C PHE A 49 29.01 -3.19 -0.62
N ALA A 50 28.76 -4.11 0.31
CA ALA A 50 29.71 -5.12 0.75
C ALA A 50 29.20 -6.52 0.35
N PRO A 51 29.60 -7.04 -0.83
CA PRO A 51 29.14 -8.35 -1.28
C PRO A 51 29.63 -9.47 -0.35
N THR A 52 28.79 -10.48 -0.17
CA THR A 52 29.07 -11.67 0.64
C THR A 52 28.57 -12.92 -0.06
N ASP A 53 29.29 -14.03 0.09
CA ASP A 53 28.90 -15.35 -0.45
C ASP A 53 27.88 -16.08 0.44
N GLN A 54 27.45 -15.46 1.54
CA GLN A 54 26.50 -16.07 2.46
C GLN A 54 25.08 -16.09 1.87
N LEU A 55 24.64 -17.26 1.42
CA LEU A 55 23.34 -17.47 0.77
C LEU A 55 22.15 -16.88 1.55
N SER A 56 22.10 -17.06 2.88
CA SER A 56 20.99 -16.51 3.69
C SER A 56 20.95 -14.98 3.66
N TYR A 57 22.11 -14.31 3.58
CA TYR A 57 22.13 -12.85 3.44
C TYR A 57 21.62 -12.42 2.06
N ILE A 58 22.03 -13.13 1.01
CA ILE A 58 21.56 -12.86 -0.37
C ILE A 58 20.03 -13.01 -0.45
N ILE A 59 19.48 -14.08 0.14
CA ILE A 59 18.03 -14.31 0.21
C ILE A 59 17.35 -13.18 0.98
N MET A 60 17.89 -12.79 2.14
CA MET A 60 17.37 -11.69 2.95
C MET A 60 17.26 -10.40 2.16
N VAL A 61 18.33 -10.00 1.45
CA VAL A 61 18.35 -8.79 0.63
C VAL A 61 17.31 -8.88 -0.49
N ALA A 62 17.23 -10.01 -1.19
CA ALA A 62 16.25 -10.20 -2.27
C ALA A 62 14.80 -10.11 -1.76
N LEU A 63 14.49 -10.76 -0.63
CA LEU A 63 13.17 -10.70 -0.01
C LEU A 63 12.83 -9.30 0.52
N PHE A 64 13.80 -8.61 1.12
CA PHE A 64 13.63 -7.24 1.56
C PHE A 64 13.29 -6.32 0.38
N MET A 65 14.04 -6.45 -0.73
CA MET A 65 13.78 -5.68 -1.95
C MET A 65 12.38 -5.98 -2.52
N LEU A 66 12.02 -7.27 -2.59
CA LEU A 66 10.70 -7.70 -3.04
C LEU A 66 9.59 -7.06 -2.20
N LEU A 67 9.69 -7.13 -0.86
CA LEU A 67 8.71 -6.53 0.04
C LEU A 67 8.56 -5.03 -0.16
N ASN A 68 9.66 -4.29 -0.27
CA ASN A 68 9.59 -2.84 -0.46
C ASN A 68 8.98 -2.46 -1.81
N ILE A 69 9.25 -3.22 -2.87
CA ILE A 69 8.60 -3.04 -4.17
C ILE A 69 7.10 -3.35 -4.04
N MET A 70 6.75 -4.47 -3.42
CA MET A 70 5.35 -4.85 -3.17
C MET A 70 4.60 -3.79 -2.35
N ASN A 71 5.25 -3.14 -1.40
CA ASN A 71 4.66 -2.10 -0.56
C ASN A 71 4.25 -0.85 -1.36
N GLY A 72 4.73 -0.66 -2.59
CA GLY A 72 4.22 0.41 -3.46
C GLY A 72 2.83 0.13 -4.05
N VAL A 73 2.41 -1.14 -4.07
CA VAL A 73 1.09 -1.57 -4.54
C VAL A 73 0.08 -1.41 -3.41
N GLY A 74 -1.02 -0.72 -3.72
CA GLY A 74 -2.14 -0.54 -2.80
C GLY A 74 -3.46 -0.47 -3.55
N GLY A 75 -4.53 -0.28 -2.81
CA GLY A 75 -5.85 -0.10 -3.37
C GLY A 75 -6.97 -0.54 -2.45
N ILE A 76 -8.17 -0.50 -3.02
CA ILE A 76 -9.40 -0.85 -2.33
C ILE A 76 -9.76 -2.28 -2.73
N GLY A 77 -9.75 -3.20 -1.76
CA GLY A 77 -10.07 -4.60 -1.97
C GLY A 77 -11.49 -4.97 -1.55
N SER A 78 -11.88 -6.19 -1.88
CA SER A 78 -13.25 -6.68 -1.62
C SER A 78 -13.64 -6.66 -0.15
N LYS A 79 -12.69 -6.98 0.74
CA LYS A 79 -12.88 -7.12 2.19
C LYS A 79 -12.17 -6.05 3.02
N LYS A 80 -11.04 -5.54 2.52
CA LYS A 80 -10.17 -4.63 3.23
C LYS A 80 -9.45 -3.69 2.26
N ILE A 81 -8.97 -2.57 2.77
CA ILE A 81 -8.11 -1.64 2.05
C ILE A 81 -6.66 -2.10 2.20
N VAL A 82 -5.92 -2.18 1.09
CA VAL A 82 -4.49 -2.50 1.07
C VAL A 82 -3.71 -1.20 1.03
N ILE A 83 -3.03 -0.89 2.13
CA ILE A 83 -2.27 0.36 2.31
C ILE A 83 -0.92 0.24 1.58
N ASN A 84 -0.55 1.28 0.84
CA ASN A 84 0.77 1.39 0.21
C ASN A 84 1.67 2.47 0.83
N GLY A 85 2.97 2.35 0.58
CA GLY A 85 4.01 3.25 1.05
C GLY A 85 4.92 2.62 2.11
N PHE A 86 5.52 3.47 2.94
CA PHE A 86 6.43 3.05 4.02
C PHE A 86 5.73 2.21 5.10
N TYR A 87 4.50 2.57 5.44
CA TYR A 87 3.64 1.82 6.34
C TYR A 87 2.63 1.04 5.52
N SER A 88 3.07 -0.07 4.93
CA SER A 88 2.18 -0.98 4.22
C SER A 88 1.43 -1.89 5.19
N GLY A 89 0.27 -2.36 4.75
CA GLY A 89 -0.56 -3.22 5.58
C GLY A 89 -1.98 -3.29 5.06
N VAL A 90 -2.88 -3.74 5.93
CA VAL A 90 -4.28 -3.96 5.57
C VAL A 90 -5.17 -3.27 6.59
N LEU A 91 -6.06 -2.41 6.10
CA LEU A 91 -7.01 -1.65 6.89
C LEU A 91 -8.40 -2.24 6.72
N ASP A 92 -9.01 -2.61 7.85
CA ASP A 92 -10.38 -3.09 7.88
C ASP A 92 -11.36 -1.91 7.74
N TYR A 93 -12.45 -2.09 6.99
CA TYR A 93 -13.46 -1.05 6.79
C TYR A 93 -14.08 -0.56 8.11
N SER A 94 -14.18 -1.45 9.11
CA SER A 94 -14.68 -1.11 10.46
C SER A 94 -13.80 -0.12 11.24
N GLN A 95 -12.57 0.10 10.78
CA GLN A 95 -11.62 1.04 11.38
C GLN A 95 -11.67 2.42 10.75
N ILE A 96 -12.43 2.61 9.67
CA ILE A 96 -12.58 3.89 8.99
C ILE A 96 -13.67 4.70 9.70
N ILE A 97 -13.37 5.95 10.04
CA ILE A 97 -14.34 6.88 10.63
C ILE A 97 -14.89 7.80 9.54
N HIS A 98 -14.01 8.28 8.67
CA HIS A 98 -14.34 9.28 7.67
C HIS A 98 -13.48 9.10 6.43
N VAL A 99 -14.06 9.34 5.25
CA VAL A 99 -13.33 9.32 3.98
C VAL A 99 -13.48 10.65 3.27
N THR A 100 -12.35 11.24 2.87
CA THR A 100 -12.32 12.45 2.07
C THR A 100 -11.87 12.10 0.65
N LEU A 101 -12.67 12.49 -0.34
CA LEU A 101 -12.38 12.34 -1.77
C LEU A 101 -12.02 13.70 -2.34
N ILE A 102 -10.78 13.86 -2.79
CA ILE A 102 -10.28 15.11 -3.38
C ILE A 102 -10.10 14.87 -4.88
N PRO A 103 -11.01 15.37 -5.74
CA PRO A 103 -10.89 15.23 -7.18
C PRO A 103 -9.70 16.04 -7.69
N ILE A 104 -8.87 15.42 -8.52
CA ILE A 104 -7.72 16.05 -9.17
C ILE A 104 -8.06 16.18 -10.64
N GLU A 105 -8.63 17.33 -11.00
CA GLU A 105 -9.01 17.67 -12.37
C GLU A 105 -7.88 18.46 -13.03
N LEU A 106 -7.10 17.76 -13.88
CA LEU A 106 -6.10 18.36 -14.75
C LEU A 106 -6.68 18.40 -16.17
N GLN A 107 -6.72 19.58 -16.80
CA GLN A 107 -7.23 19.72 -18.17
C GLN A 107 -6.52 18.74 -19.13
N GLY A 108 -7.30 17.98 -19.90
CA GLY A 108 -6.78 17.00 -20.86
C GLY A 108 -6.19 15.72 -20.26
N SER A 109 -6.25 15.52 -18.94
CA SER A 109 -5.73 14.33 -18.27
C SER A 109 -6.84 13.36 -17.88
N LYS A 110 -6.49 12.07 -17.70
CA LYS A 110 -7.41 11.08 -17.12
C LYS A 110 -7.83 11.53 -15.71
N PRO A 111 -9.10 11.30 -15.31
CA PRO A 111 -9.57 11.68 -13.99
C PRO A 111 -8.76 10.98 -12.91
N LYS A 112 -8.40 11.73 -11.87
CA LYS A 112 -7.73 11.23 -10.70
C LYS A 112 -8.44 11.69 -9.44
N VAL A 113 -8.32 10.92 -8.38
CA VAL A 113 -8.84 11.28 -7.07
C VAL A 113 -7.84 10.86 -6.00
N ALA A 114 -7.52 11.79 -5.10
CA ALA A 114 -6.86 11.47 -3.85
C ALA A 114 -7.91 11.08 -2.82
N VAL A 115 -7.69 9.99 -2.12
CA VAL A 115 -8.59 9.46 -1.11
C VAL A 115 -7.85 9.43 0.21
N ILE A 116 -8.39 10.12 1.21
CA ILE A 116 -7.87 10.14 2.56
C ILE A 116 -8.81 9.33 3.44
N PHE A 117 -8.32 8.19 3.92
CA PHE A 117 -9.00 7.36 4.90
C PHE A 117 -8.58 7.81 6.30
N ASN A 118 -9.50 8.46 7.01
CA ASN A 118 -9.35 8.77 8.42
C ASN A 118 -9.78 7.56 9.22
N THR A 119 -8.87 7.06 10.07
CA THR A 119 -9.09 5.83 10.82
C THR A 119 -9.27 6.10 12.31
N LYS A 120 -9.75 5.10 13.06
CA LYS A 120 -9.79 5.12 14.54
C LYS A 120 -8.41 5.24 15.18
N ARG A 121 -7.35 5.03 14.41
CA ARG A 121 -5.96 5.19 14.83
C ARG A 121 -5.48 6.59 14.42
N PRO A 122 -4.44 7.14 15.06
CA PRO A 122 -3.89 8.45 14.71
C PRO A 122 -3.30 8.54 13.28
N GLN A 123 -3.27 7.44 12.54
CA GLN A 123 -2.75 7.38 11.18
C GLN A 123 -3.86 7.63 10.16
N GLN A 124 -3.63 8.64 9.32
CA GLN A 124 -4.38 8.83 8.08
C GLN A 124 -3.71 8.04 6.95
N VAL A 125 -4.51 7.42 6.11
CA VAL A 125 -4.03 6.70 4.92
C VAL A 125 -4.45 7.46 3.68
N GLU A 126 -3.49 7.99 2.95
CA GLU A 126 -3.72 8.65 1.68
C GLU A 126 -3.30 7.75 0.50
N MET A 127 -4.21 7.60 -0.46
CA MET A 127 -3.97 6.89 -1.71
C MET A 127 -4.58 7.65 -2.89
N ASN A 128 -3.89 7.61 -4.02
CA ASN A 128 -4.33 8.23 -5.27
C ASN A 128 -4.85 7.18 -6.23
N PHE A 129 -5.88 7.48 -7.01
CA PHE A 129 -6.51 6.55 -7.95
C PHE A 129 -6.66 7.20 -9.33
N ASN A 130 -6.49 6.40 -10.39
CA ASN A 130 -6.80 6.79 -11.77
C ASN A 130 -8.27 6.50 -12.07
N ALA A 131 -9.17 7.08 -11.28
CA ALA A 131 -10.63 6.92 -11.39
C ALA A 131 -11.32 8.24 -11.03
N SER A 132 -12.58 8.41 -11.43
CA SER A 132 -13.37 9.55 -10.98
C SER A 132 -13.74 9.41 -9.50
N TYR A 133 -13.94 10.54 -8.80
CA TYR A 133 -14.40 10.50 -7.41
C TYR A 133 -15.76 9.80 -7.29
N LYS A 134 -16.63 9.90 -8.31
CA LYS A 134 -17.95 9.25 -8.33
C LYS A 134 -17.84 7.73 -8.36
N ASP A 135 -16.89 7.19 -9.11
CA ASP A 135 -16.66 5.75 -9.18
C ASP A 135 -16.14 5.21 -7.85
N ILE A 136 -15.20 5.92 -7.23
CA ILE A 136 -14.67 5.57 -5.90
C ILE A 136 -15.77 5.67 -4.84
N GLN A 137 -16.54 6.77 -4.83
CA GLN A 137 -17.64 6.96 -3.89
C GLN A 137 -18.65 5.82 -3.99
N LYS A 138 -19.15 5.53 -5.20
CA LYS A 138 -20.09 4.43 -5.44
C LYS A 138 -19.56 3.08 -5.00
N PHE A 139 -18.25 2.85 -5.12
CA PHE A 139 -17.62 1.63 -4.63
C PHE A 139 -17.58 1.58 -3.11
N LEU A 140 -17.17 2.67 -2.47
CA LEU A 140 -17.05 2.79 -1.03
C LEU A 140 -18.42 2.73 -0.33
N ASP A 141 -19.46 3.35 -0.88
CA ASP A 141 -20.82 3.33 -0.34
C ASP A 141 -21.38 1.90 -0.20
N LYS A 142 -20.89 0.95 -1.01
CA LYS A 142 -21.28 -0.46 -0.92
C LYS A 142 -20.51 -1.26 0.12
N LYS A 143 -19.39 -0.73 0.63
CA LYS A 143 -18.42 -1.46 1.46
C LYS A 143 -18.31 -0.87 2.87
N LEU A 144 -18.53 0.43 3.00
CA LEU A 144 -18.51 1.14 4.27
C LEU A 144 -19.83 0.95 5.02
N SER A 145 -19.77 1.06 6.35
CA SER A 145 -20.98 1.16 7.16
C SER A 145 -21.69 2.48 6.88
N ASN A 146 -23.02 2.51 7.03
CA ASN A 146 -23.85 3.71 6.83
C ASN A 146 -23.45 4.89 7.74
N GLU A 147 -22.69 4.62 8.80
CA GLU A 147 -22.20 5.62 9.76
C GLU A 147 -20.93 6.36 9.29
N VAL A 148 -20.25 5.86 8.25
CA VAL A 148 -19.02 6.48 7.73
C VAL A 148 -19.39 7.57 6.74
N SER A 149 -19.06 8.83 7.06
CA SER A 149 -19.28 9.93 6.11
C SER A 149 -18.22 9.92 5.01
N VAL A 150 -18.69 10.08 3.76
CA VAL A 150 -17.84 10.27 2.58
C VAL A 150 -18.05 11.70 2.08
N GLU A 151 -17.02 12.53 2.19
CA GLU A 151 -17.07 13.93 1.76
C GLU A 151 -16.23 14.14 0.52
N VAL A 152 -16.72 14.98 -0.39
CA VAL A 152 -15.96 15.43 -1.55
C VAL A 152 -15.32 16.76 -1.18
N GLY A 153 -14.00 16.74 -0.97
CA GLY A 153 -13.21 17.94 -0.73
C GLY A 153 -13.01 18.75 -2.01
N GLN A 154 -12.75 20.04 -1.87
CA GLN A 154 -12.28 20.90 -2.96
C GLN A 154 -10.79 21.21 -2.73
N ILE A 155 -10.03 21.33 -3.82
CA ILE A 155 -8.64 21.81 -3.80
C ILE A 155 -8.66 23.33 -3.62
#